data_AF-A0A4Z1GFD7-F1
#
_entry.id   AF-A0A4Z1GFD7-F1
#
_cell.length_a   1.000
_cell.length_b   1.000
_cell.length_c   1.000
_cell.angle_alpha   90.00
_cell.angle_beta   90.00
_cell.angle_gamma   90.00
#
_symmetry.space_group_name_H-M   'P 1'
#
loop_
_entity.id
_entity.type
_entity.pdbx_description
1 polymer ?
#
loop_
_entity_poly.entity_id
_entity_poly.type
_entity_poly.pdbx_seq_one_letter_code
_entity_poly.pdbx_strand_id
1 'polypeptide(L)'
;MKVATPFTPCRIATVLLVVSVSMILIFQSELTAALQAIRHGTCSRVESPHDPYFHPRTFPDVTPLEDLGIEGDQAWDKLTTRKGGFIWLQYNETFDIPWGISMFHGLHCLQMLRGEFQSQMGLSNGEHHHHKREIATKSDGHGDGADIVHIGHCLAYIAEMLQCVGDSTIERPWIKTNKISGYITGHGIDGAGVQHQCRDISHLWAIAEDTEQSAARMWDHEPGDTVESVFGDL
;
A
#
# COMPACT_ATOMS: atom_id res chain seq x y z
N MET A 1 -52.09 41.68 -54.41
CA MET A 1 -50.63 41.41 -54.42
C MET A 1 -50.17 41.21 -52.98
N LYS A 2 -49.80 39.99 -52.59
CA LYS A 2 -49.22 39.72 -51.25
C LYS A 2 -47.72 40.00 -51.33
N VAL A 3 -47.26 40.99 -50.58
CA VAL A 3 -45.83 41.32 -50.45
C VAL A 3 -45.16 40.17 -49.71
N ALA A 4 -44.26 39.46 -50.38
CA ALA A 4 -43.43 38.43 -49.75
C ALA A 4 -42.48 39.11 -48.77
N THR A 5 -42.62 38.81 -47.48
CA THR A 5 -41.69 39.29 -46.45
C THR A 5 -40.37 38.51 -46.57
N PRO A 6 -39.21 39.17 -46.73
CA PRO A 6 -37.97 38.51 -47.14
C PRO A 6 -37.27 37.72 -46.02
N PHE A 7 -37.73 37.81 -44.77
CA PHE A 7 -37.04 37.21 -43.62
C PHE A 7 -37.98 36.42 -42.72
N THR A 8 -38.07 35.11 -42.99
CA THR A 8 -38.68 34.15 -42.05
C THR A 8 -37.61 33.75 -41.03
N PRO A 9 -37.90 33.72 -39.72
CA PRO A 9 -36.95 33.32 -38.66
C PRO A 9 -36.27 31.97 -38.95
N CYS A 10 -36.99 31.06 -39.62
CA CYS A 10 -36.48 29.78 -40.08
C CYS A 10 -35.27 29.91 -41.03
N ARG A 11 -35.30 30.86 -41.99
CA ARG A 11 -34.19 31.08 -42.93
C ARG A 11 -32.95 31.64 -42.24
N ILE A 12 -33.14 32.52 -41.25
CA ILE A 12 -32.04 33.07 -40.45
C ILE A 12 -31.39 31.94 -39.63
N ALA A 13 -32.19 31.10 -38.99
CA ALA A 13 -31.69 29.94 -38.24
C ALA A 13 -30.92 28.96 -39.14
N THR A 14 -31.42 28.67 -40.35
CA THR A 14 -30.72 27.82 -41.31
C THR A 14 -29.39 28.42 -41.75
N VAL A 15 -29.34 29.72 -42.05
CA VAL A 15 -28.09 30.40 -42.43
C VAL A 15 -27.08 30.38 -41.29
N LEU A 16 -27.50 30.65 -40.06
CA LEU A 16 -26.62 30.59 -38.89
C LEU A 16 -26.05 29.18 -38.66
N LEU A 17 -26.87 28.15 -38.86
CA LEU A 17 -26.45 26.75 -38.70
C LEU A 17 -25.47 26.32 -39.81
N VAL A 18 -25.71 26.75 -41.05
CA VAL A 18 -24.77 26.49 -42.16
C VAL A 18 -23.43 27.21 -41.93
N VAL A 19 -23.46 28.46 -41.45
CA VAL A 19 -22.24 29.21 -41.14
C VAL A 19 -21.48 28.58 -39.99
N SER A 20 -22.15 28.14 -38.92
CA SER A 20 -21.50 27.49 -37.78
C SER A 20 -20.88 26.14 -38.16
N VAL A 21 -21.61 25.29 -38.91
CA VAL A 21 -21.06 24.02 -39.41
C VAL A 21 -19.89 24.25 -40.37
N SER A 22 -19.99 25.24 -41.26
CA SER A 22 -18.90 25.57 -42.19
C SER A 22 -17.67 26.08 -41.45
N MET A 23 -17.84 26.91 -40.42
CA MET A 23 -16.71 27.34 -39.57
C MET A 23 -16.08 26.17 -38.85
N ILE A 24 -16.89 25.26 -38.27
CA ILE A 24 -16.36 24.07 -37.63
C ILE A 24 -15.53 23.27 -38.64
N LEU A 25 -16.03 22.99 -39.84
CA LEU A 25 -15.34 22.25 -40.90
C LEU A 25 -14.05 22.93 -41.39
N ILE A 26 -14.03 24.25 -41.51
CA ILE A 26 -12.86 25.01 -41.99
C ILE A 26 -11.77 25.06 -40.92
N PHE A 27 -12.15 25.20 -39.65
CA PHE A 27 -11.21 25.33 -38.54
C PHE A 27 -10.92 24.01 -37.82
N GLN A 28 -11.31 22.85 -38.39
CA GLN A 28 -11.03 21.55 -37.75
C GLN A 28 -9.54 21.31 -37.57
N SER A 29 -8.71 21.65 -38.55
CA SER A 29 -7.26 21.47 -38.45
C SER A 29 -6.66 22.30 -37.33
N GLU A 30 -7.03 23.58 -37.22
CA GLU A 30 -6.59 24.50 -36.17
C GLU A 30 -7.12 24.08 -34.79
N LEU A 31 -8.37 23.62 -34.70
CA LEU A 31 -8.95 23.10 -33.46
C LEU A 31 -8.24 21.82 -33.01
N THR A 32 -7.94 20.92 -33.94
CA THR A 32 -7.23 19.67 -33.64
C THR A 32 -5.79 19.96 -33.24
N ALA A 33 -5.12 20.90 -33.91
CA ALA A 33 -3.78 21.36 -33.56
C ALA A 33 -3.75 22.05 -32.20
N ALA A 34 -4.74 22.88 -31.88
CA ALA A 34 -4.88 23.51 -30.57
C ALA A 34 -5.19 22.48 -29.47
N LEU A 35 -6.06 21.50 -29.72
CA LEU A 35 -6.32 20.40 -28.78
C LEU A 35 -5.10 19.49 -28.59
N GLN A 36 -4.34 19.23 -29.65
CA GLN A 36 -3.05 18.53 -29.57
C GLN A 36 -2.01 19.36 -28.80
N ALA A 37 -1.92 20.67 -29.04
CA ALA A 37 -1.04 21.57 -28.29
C ALA A 37 -1.43 21.67 -26.82
N ILE A 38 -2.72 21.67 -26.48
CA ILE A 38 -3.22 21.57 -25.10
C ILE A 38 -2.82 20.22 -24.51
N ARG A 39 -3.03 19.10 -25.23
CA ARG A 39 -2.64 17.74 -24.81
C ARG A 39 -1.13 17.59 -24.60
N HIS A 40 -0.31 18.20 -25.43
CA HIS A 40 1.15 18.20 -25.30
C HIS A 40 1.63 19.20 -24.23
N GLY A 41 0.92 20.31 -24.01
CA GLY A 41 1.22 21.28 -22.96
C GLY A 41 0.94 20.78 -21.54
N THR A 42 -0.07 19.91 -21.36
CA THR A 42 -0.32 19.19 -20.09
C THR A 42 0.56 17.96 -19.88
N CYS A 43 1.25 17.48 -20.92
CA CYS A 43 2.36 16.54 -20.79
C CYS A 43 3.71 17.29 -20.74
N SER A 44 3.78 18.40 -19.99
CA SER A 44 5.07 18.76 -19.40
C SER A 44 5.48 17.56 -18.59
N ARG A 45 6.53 16.88 -19.04
CA ARG A 45 7.28 15.86 -18.30
C ARG A 45 7.36 16.36 -16.87
N VAL A 46 6.54 15.79 -15.99
CA VAL A 46 6.81 15.84 -14.57
C VAL A 46 8.09 15.04 -14.49
N GLU A 47 9.24 15.70 -14.53
CA GLU A 47 10.40 15.19 -13.82
C GLU A 47 9.83 14.90 -12.44
N SER A 48 9.59 13.60 -12.17
CA SER A 48 9.16 13.15 -10.87
C SER A 48 10.16 13.80 -9.92
N PRO A 49 9.74 14.76 -9.08
CA PRO A 49 10.61 15.17 -8.00
C PRO A 49 10.88 13.87 -7.29
N HIS A 50 12.16 13.47 -7.17
CA HIS A 50 12.53 12.42 -6.22
C HIS A 50 11.65 12.62 -5.01
N ASP A 51 10.67 11.73 -4.83
CA ASP A 51 9.66 11.96 -3.82
C ASP A 51 10.44 12.02 -2.51
N PRO A 52 10.44 13.16 -1.80
CA PRO A 52 11.33 13.39 -0.68
C PRO A 52 11.13 12.36 0.44
N TYR A 53 10.07 11.56 0.37
CA TYR A 53 9.75 10.51 1.31
C TYR A 53 10.26 9.11 0.91
N PHE A 54 10.73 8.91 -0.33
CA PHE A 54 11.30 7.63 -0.77
C PHE A 54 12.83 7.65 -0.69
N HIS A 55 13.36 6.68 0.05
CA HIS A 55 14.80 6.46 0.16
C HIS A 55 15.09 4.99 -0.15
N PRO A 56 16.10 4.70 -1.01
CA PRO A 56 16.50 3.32 -1.27
C PRO A 56 16.92 2.62 0.03
N ARG A 57 16.39 1.42 0.25
CA ARG A 57 16.76 0.55 1.36
C ARG A 57 16.99 -0.86 0.85
N THR A 58 18.14 -1.43 1.21
CA THR A 58 18.47 -2.83 0.96
C THR A 58 18.44 -3.57 2.29
N PHE A 59 17.67 -4.64 2.36
CA PHE A 59 17.65 -5.53 3.51
C PHE A 59 18.75 -6.60 3.34
N PRO A 60 19.41 -7.03 4.42
CA PRO A 60 20.46 -8.05 4.35
C PRO A 60 19.87 -9.44 4.09
N ASP A 61 20.64 -10.31 3.43
CA ASP A 61 20.22 -11.69 3.10
C ASP A 61 19.87 -12.55 4.33
N VAL A 62 20.46 -12.24 5.49
CA VAL A 62 20.15 -12.87 6.78
C VAL A 62 20.00 -11.77 7.81
N THR A 63 18.91 -11.82 8.57
CA THR A 63 18.58 -10.84 9.58
C THR A 63 18.31 -11.52 10.92
N PRO A 64 18.64 -10.89 12.07
CA PRO A 64 18.24 -11.39 13.38
C PRO A 64 16.72 -11.58 13.53
N LEU A 65 15.91 -10.95 12.66
CA LEU A 65 14.46 -11.13 12.65
C LEU A 65 14.02 -12.56 12.27
N GLU A 66 14.87 -13.33 11.56
CA GLU A 66 14.57 -14.71 11.20
C GLU A 66 14.66 -15.67 12.39
N ASP A 67 15.36 -15.28 13.46
CA ASP A 67 15.46 -16.10 14.65
C ASP A 67 14.11 -16.13 15.40
N LEU A 68 13.68 -17.33 15.76
CA LEU A 68 12.48 -17.57 16.58
C LEU A 68 12.82 -17.76 18.07
N GLY A 69 14.10 -17.64 18.43
CA GLY A 69 14.59 -17.61 19.80
C GLY A 69 14.74 -16.19 20.38
N ILE A 70 15.55 -16.11 21.44
CA ILE A 70 15.72 -14.90 22.26
C ILE A 70 16.38 -13.75 21.48
N GLU A 71 17.33 -14.04 20.59
CA GLU A 71 17.98 -12.98 19.80
C GLU A 71 16.98 -12.35 18.83
N GLY A 72 16.14 -13.18 18.22
CA GLY A 72 14.99 -12.75 17.44
C GLY A 72 14.00 -11.92 18.24
N ASP A 73 13.59 -12.37 19.43
CA ASP A 73 12.68 -11.60 20.29
C ASP A 73 13.19 -10.18 20.55
N GLN A 74 14.49 -10.05 20.85
CA GLN A 74 15.14 -8.75 21.06
C GLN A 74 15.24 -7.90 19.79
N ALA A 75 15.32 -8.54 18.61
CA ALA A 75 15.32 -7.84 17.34
C ALA A 75 13.92 -7.32 16.98
N TRP A 76 12.88 -8.14 17.18
CA TRP A 76 11.49 -7.77 16.95
C TRP A 76 11.01 -6.65 17.89
N ASP A 77 11.44 -6.65 19.16
CA ASP A 77 11.16 -5.57 20.11
C ASP A 77 11.65 -4.19 19.63
N LYS A 78 12.64 -4.15 18.73
CA LYS A 78 13.20 -2.91 18.17
C LYS A 78 12.46 -2.40 16.92
N LEU A 79 11.52 -3.17 16.39
CA LEU A 79 10.74 -2.78 15.20
C LEU A 79 9.70 -1.69 15.49
N THR A 80 9.36 -1.49 16.76
CA THR A 80 8.42 -0.46 17.20
C THR A 80 9.08 0.48 18.20
N THR A 81 8.48 1.66 18.42
CA THR A 81 8.95 2.52 19.50
C THR A 81 8.58 1.92 20.86
N ARG A 82 9.21 2.39 21.95
CA ARG A 82 8.92 1.93 23.33
C ARG A 82 7.43 1.96 23.70
N LYS A 83 6.64 2.84 23.07
CA LYS A 83 5.19 2.96 23.27
C LYS A 83 4.38 2.37 22.09
N GLY A 84 4.92 1.41 21.34
CA GLY A 84 4.20 0.69 20.28
C GLY A 84 4.01 1.45 18.95
N GLY A 85 4.62 2.62 18.79
CA GLY A 85 4.52 3.39 17.53
C GLY A 85 3.24 4.21 17.37
N PHE A 86 2.54 4.54 18.47
CA PHE A 86 1.34 5.38 18.44
C PHE A 86 1.64 6.88 18.38
N ILE A 87 0.71 7.61 17.78
CA ILE A 87 0.55 9.05 17.92
C ILE A 87 -0.32 9.30 19.15
N TRP A 88 0.23 9.95 20.17
CA TRP A 88 -0.49 10.26 21.41
C TRP A 88 -1.14 11.64 21.30
N LEU A 89 -2.47 11.70 21.37
CA LEU A 89 -3.23 12.95 21.27
C LEU A 89 -3.95 13.22 22.59
N GLN A 90 -3.91 14.47 23.05
CA GLN A 90 -4.70 14.88 24.20
C GLN A 90 -6.19 14.86 23.84
N TYR A 91 -6.94 13.96 24.45
CA TYR A 91 -8.39 13.87 24.26
C TYR A 91 -9.13 14.84 25.18
N ASN A 92 -8.66 14.97 26.42
CA ASN A 92 -9.09 15.99 27.39
C ASN A 92 -7.97 16.25 28.42
N GLU A 93 -8.24 17.09 29.43
CA GLU A 93 -7.26 17.50 30.44
C GLU A 93 -6.59 16.35 31.22
N THR A 94 -7.23 15.16 31.29
CA THR A 94 -6.77 14.03 32.10
C THR A 94 -6.49 12.76 31.30
N PHE A 95 -6.78 12.75 30.00
CA PHE A 95 -6.70 11.56 29.17
C PHE A 95 -6.09 11.85 27.79
N ASP A 96 -5.01 11.14 27.50
CA ASP A 96 -4.44 11.04 26.17
C ASP A 96 -4.92 9.75 25.49
N ILE A 97 -5.24 9.84 24.21
CA ILE A 97 -5.72 8.72 23.41
C ILE A 97 -4.69 8.36 22.32
N PRO A 98 -4.36 7.07 22.14
CA PRO A 98 -3.45 6.64 21.09
C PRO A 98 -4.16 6.53 19.74
N TRP A 99 -3.50 7.02 18.70
CA TRP A 99 -3.84 6.80 17.30
C TRP A 99 -2.74 5.96 16.65
N GLY A 100 -3.15 5.05 15.77
CA GLY A 100 -2.24 4.14 15.08
C GLY A 100 -1.57 4.79 13.89
N ILE A 101 -0.37 4.30 13.56
CA ILE A 101 0.22 4.43 12.23
C ILE A 101 0.19 3.01 11.63
N SER A 102 -0.37 2.85 10.43
CA SER A 102 -0.64 1.54 9.84
C SER A 102 0.58 0.64 9.73
N MET A 103 1.75 1.20 9.39
CA MET A 103 3.01 0.45 9.41
C MET A 103 3.28 -0.24 10.77
N PHE A 104 3.16 0.49 11.89
CA PHE A 104 3.39 -0.07 13.22
C PHE A 104 2.27 -1.03 13.65
N HIS A 105 1.02 -0.76 13.25
CA HIS A 105 -0.09 -1.68 13.51
C HIS A 105 0.11 -3.01 12.78
N GLY A 106 0.56 -3.00 11.52
CA GLY A 106 0.93 -4.21 10.78
C GLY A 106 2.05 -5.00 11.45
N LEU A 107 3.13 -4.32 11.89
CA LEU A 107 4.23 -4.95 12.62
C LEU A 107 3.77 -5.57 13.95
N HIS A 108 2.88 -4.89 14.68
CA HIS A 108 2.29 -5.40 15.92
C HIS A 108 1.50 -6.70 15.68
N CYS A 109 0.63 -6.72 14.67
CA CYS A 109 -0.13 -7.90 14.29
C CYS A 109 0.78 -9.06 13.87
N LEU A 110 1.84 -8.77 13.11
CA LEU A 110 2.80 -9.78 12.70
C LEU A 110 3.61 -10.35 13.89
N GLN A 111 3.98 -9.53 14.86
CA GLN A 111 4.61 -9.98 16.10
C GLN A 111 3.69 -10.90 16.91
N MET A 112 2.38 -10.64 16.94
CA MET A 112 1.42 -11.55 17.57
C MET A 112 1.37 -12.90 16.87
N LEU A 113 1.38 -12.92 15.52
CA LEU A 113 1.43 -14.16 14.74
C LEU A 113 2.73 -14.93 15.00
N ARG A 114 3.88 -14.23 15.06
CA ARG A 114 5.16 -14.83 15.43
C ARG A 114 5.09 -15.51 16.79
N GLY A 115 4.50 -14.85 17.80
CA GLY A 115 4.31 -15.42 19.13
C GLY A 115 3.46 -16.69 19.14
N GLU A 116 2.40 -16.75 18.33
CA GLU A 116 1.58 -17.95 18.17
C GLU A 116 2.39 -19.09 17.54
N PHE A 117 3.16 -18.82 16.49
CA PHE A 117 4.06 -19.81 15.88
C PHE A 117 5.09 -20.33 16.88
N GLN A 118 5.75 -19.46 17.64
CA GLN A 118 6.67 -19.85 18.71
C GLN A 118 5.98 -20.74 19.75
N SER A 119 4.75 -20.41 20.14
CA SER A 119 3.95 -21.20 21.09
C SER A 119 3.66 -22.60 20.57
N GLN A 120 3.15 -22.71 19.35
CA GLN A 120 2.84 -24.00 18.71
C GLN A 120 4.07 -24.88 18.51
N MET A 121 5.24 -24.26 18.30
CA MET A 121 6.53 -24.96 18.17
C MET A 121 7.19 -25.28 19.52
N GLY A 122 6.59 -24.89 20.64
CA GLY A 122 7.16 -25.11 21.97
C GLY A 122 8.41 -24.28 22.26
N LEU A 123 8.56 -23.15 21.57
CA LEU A 123 9.67 -22.20 21.71
C LEU A 123 9.35 -21.08 22.71
N SER A 124 8.08 -20.95 23.14
CA SER A 124 7.68 -19.95 24.12
C SER A 124 8.02 -20.40 25.56
N ASN A 125 8.61 -19.51 26.35
CA ASN A 125 8.95 -19.75 27.76
C ASN A 125 7.73 -19.63 28.71
N GLY A 126 6.51 -19.81 28.21
CA GLY A 126 5.26 -19.57 28.94
C GLY A 126 4.50 -20.86 29.24
N GLU A 127 4.30 -21.16 30.52
CA GLU A 127 3.45 -22.24 31.01
C GLU A 127 2.02 -22.17 30.46
N HIS A 128 1.47 -23.35 30.17
CA HIS A 128 0.09 -23.68 29.77
C HIS A 128 -0.22 -23.60 28.27
N HIS A 129 -0.04 -24.71 27.55
CA HIS A 129 -1.11 -25.53 26.95
C HIS A 129 -0.54 -26.91 26.55
N HIS A 130 -1.34 -27.97 26.72
CA HIS A 130 -0.91 -29.36 26.71
C HIS A 130 -0.59 -29.92 25.32
N HIS A 131 0.61 -29.68 24.77
CA HIS A 131 1.19 -30.55 23.75
C HIS A 131 2.71 -30.68 23.98
N LYS A 132 3.09 -31.69 24.77
CA LYS A 132 4.49 -32.12 24.90
C LYS A 132 4.91 -32.76 23.56
N ARG A 133 5.60 -32.03 22.69
CA ARG A 133 6.47 -32.63 21.68
C ARG A 133 7.91 -32.46 22.18
N GLU A 134 8.60 -33.58 22.33
CA GLU A 134 9.97 -33.63 22.81
C GLU A 134 10.87 -32.75 21.95
N ILE A 135 11.77 -32.04 22.61
CA ILE A 135 12.84 -31.24 22.00
C ILE A 135 13.54 -32.12 20.97
N ALA A 136 13.32 -31.85 19.69
CA ALA A 136 14.04 -32.50 18.61
C ALA A 136 15.45 -31.93 18.56
N THR A 137 16.31 -32.48 19.40
CA THR A 137 17.74 -32.53 19.13
C THR A 137 17.94 -33.17 17.76
N LYS A 138 18.43 -32.39 16.80
CA LYS A 138 19.08 -32.84 15.55
C LYS A 138 18.52 -34.15 14.97
N SER A 139 17.43 -34.09 14.20
CA SER A 139 17.07 -35.18 13.30
C SER A 139 17.58 -34.88 11.89
N ASP A 140 18.60 -35.64 11.50
CA ASP A 140 18.94 -35.85 10.11
C ASP A 140 17.71 -36.37 9.36
N GLY A 141 17.29 -35.65 8.31
CA GLY A 141 16.36 -36.16 7.31
C GLY A 141 14.87 -35.88 7.54
N HIS A 142 14.38 -34.87 6.81
CA HIS A 142 12.97 -34.61 6.45
C HIS A 142 12.00 -34.12 7.56
N GLY A 143 11.73 -32.81 7.57
CA GLY A 143 10.47 -32.26 8.09
C GLY A 143 10.61 -31.03 8.98
N ASP A 144 10.95 -31.21 10.26
CA ASP A 144 10.65 -30.19 11.27
C ASP A 144 11.61 -28.97 11.30
N GLY A 145 12.90 -29.15 10.98
CA GLY A 145 13.87 -28.03 11.00
C GLY A 145 13.74 -27.06 9.82
N ALA A 146 13.20 -27.55 8.70
CA ALA A 146 12.89 -26.73 7.54
C ALA A 146 11.75 -25.76 7.87
N ASP A 147 10.72 -26.21 8.58
CA ASP A 147 9.55 -25.39 8.91
C ASP A 147 9.91 -24.20 9.83
N ILE A 148 10.80 -24.39 10.82
CA ILE A 148 11.25 -23.30 11.72
C ILE A 148 12.00 -22.22 10.93
N VAL A 149 12.94 -22.62 10.08
CA VAL A 149 13.74 -21.69 9.26
C VAL A 149 12.86 -20.95 8.26
N HIS A 150 11.96 -21.66 7.57
CA HIS A 150 11.05 -21.03 6.61
C HIS A 150 10.09 -20.06 7.29
N ILE A 151 9.50 -20.41 8.44
CA ILE A 151 8.60 -19.51 9.17
C ILE A 151 9.32 -18.26 9.65
N GLY A 152 10.51 -18.41 10.24
CA GLY A 152 11.35 -17.28 10.65
C GLY A 152 11.65 -16.33 9.50
N HIS A 153 12.15 -16.86 8.39
CA HIS A 153 12.44 -16.12 7.17
C HIS A 153 11.19 -15.41 6.58
N CYS A 154 10.07 -16.12 6.46
CA CYS A 154 8.83 -15.54 5.94
C CYS A 154 8.32 -14.37 6.80
N LEU A 155 8.36 -14.52 8.14
CA LEU A 155 7.93 -13.46 9.04
C LEU A 155 8.89 -12.26 8.98
N ALA A 156 10.20 -12.49 8.92
CA ALA A 156 11.18 -11.44 8.74
C ALA A 156 10.96 -10.66 7.43
N TYR A 157 10.77 -11.38 6.31
CA TYR A 157 10.49 -10.79 5.01
C TYR A 157 9.24 -9.90 5.03
N ILE A 158 8.14 -10.36 5.65
CA ILE A 158 6.92 -9.52 5.76
C ILE A 158 7.19 -8.29 6.64
N ALA A 159 7.94 -8.41 7.73
CA ALA A 159 8.30 -7.27 8.59
C ALA A 159 9.15 -6.23 7.83
N GLU A 160 10.05 -6.68 6.96
CA GLU A 160 10.86 -5.83 6.10
C GLU A 160 10.01 -5.14 5.03
N MET A 161 9.07 -5.87 4.41
CA MET A 161 8.13 -5.30 3.45
C MET A 161 7.22 -4.24 4.07
N LEU A 162 6.73 -4.46 5.30
CA LEU A 162 5.96 -3.45 6.04
C LEU A 162 6.77 -2.18 6.30
N GLN A 163 8.05 -2.32 6.68
CA GLN A 163 8.96 -1.18 6.84
C GLN A 163 9.30 -0.49 5.51
N CYS A 164 9.37 -1.24 4.41
CA CYS A 164 9.69 -0.73 3.08
C CYS A 164 8.54 0.09 2.50
N VAL A 165 7.30 -0.42 2.58
CA VAL A 165 6.11 0.30 2.13
C VAL A 165 5.82 1.47 3.07
N GLY A 166 6.04 1.29 4.38
CA GLY A 166 5.98 2.37 5.35
C GLY A 166 4.63 3.06 5.39
N ASP A 167 3.52 2.30 5.32
CA ASP A 167 2.17 2.86 5.26
C ASP A 167 1.92 3.84 6.41
N SER A 168 1.97 5.13 6.07
CA SER A 168 1.88 6.24 7.01
C SER A 168 0.44 6.61 7.33
N THR A 169 -0.53 5.80 6.91
CA THR A 169 -1.94 6.02 7.17
C THR A 169 -2.19 6.11 8.68
N ILE A 170 -2.93 7.14 9.07
CA ILE A 170 -3.27 7.40 10.47
C ILE A 170 -4.57 6.68 10.80
N GLU A 171 -4.52 5.79 11.77
CA GLU A 171 -5.66 4.99 12.21
C GLU A 171 -6.27 5.57 13.49
N ARG A 172 -7.51 6.03 13.37
CA ARG A 172 -8.29 6.49 14.53
C ARG A 172 -8.66 5.28 15.40
N PRO A 173 -8.66 5.43 16.74
CA PRO A 173 -9.16 4.40 17.62
C PRO A 173 -10.70 4.32 17.58
N TRP A 174 -11.25 3.14 17.80
CA TRP A 174 -12.63 3.03 18.27
C TRP A 174 -12.70 3.46 19.74
N ILE A 175 -13.82 4.07 20.14
CA ILE A 175 -14.04 4.54 21.51
C ILE A 175 -15.37 4.00 21.99
N LYS A 176 -15.34 3.39 23.18
CA LYS A 176 -16.54 2.95 23.90
C LYS A 176 -16.76 3.86 25.10
N THR A 177 -17.93 4.47 25.19
CA THR A 177 -18.32 5.34 26.30
C THR A 177 -19.45 4.74 27.14
N ASN A 178 -19.46 5.07 28.42
CA ASN A 178 -20.60 4.82 29.28
C ASN A 178 -21.74 5.78 28.89
N LYS A 179 -22.91 5.24 28.57
CA LYS A 179 -24.06 6.02 28.08
C LYS A 179 -24.64 7.01 29.10
N ILE A 180 -24.41 6.78 30.40
CA ILE A 180 -24.95 7.59 31.48
C ILE A 180 -23.94 8.67 31.87
N SER A 181 -22.69 8.30 32.13
CA SER A 181 -21.66 9.22 32.61
C SER A 181 -20.83 9.90 31.52
N GLY A 182 -20.88 9.39 30.28
CA GLY A 182 -20.07 9.87 29.16
C GLY A 182 -18.60 9.45 29.21
N TYR A 183 -18.14 8.82 30.29
CA TYR A 183 -16.73 8.40 30.44
C TYR A 183 -16.33 7.30 29.45
N ILE A 184 -15.11 7.37 28.94
CA ILE A 184 -14.50 6.31 28.12
C ILE A 184 -14.30 5.07 28.99
N THR A 185 -14.78 3.93 28.52
CA THR A 185 -14.65 2.62 29.18
C THR A 185 -13.81 1.63 28.38
N GLY A 186 -13.45 2.00 27.14
CA GLY A 186 -12.54 1.21 26.30
C GLY A 186 -12.17 1.97 25.04
N HIS A 187 -11.00 1.67 24.51
CA HIS A 187 -10.54 2.14 23.21
C HIS A 187 -9.57 1.11 22.62
N GLY A 188 -9.38 1.16 21.31
CA GLY A 188 -8.43 0.30 20.59
C GLY A 188 -8.32 0.72 19.14
N ILE A 189 -7.32 0.19 18.45
CA ILE A 189 -7.07 0.46 17.03
C ILE A 189 -7.25 -0.86 16.29
N ASP A 190 -8.10 -0.87 15.27
CA ASP A 190 -8.45 -2.07 14.51
C ASP A 190 -8.44 -1.83 12.99
N GLY A 191 -8.04 -0.64 12.54
CA GLY A 191 -8.04 -0.24 11.13
C GLY A 191 -9.42 -0.12 10.47
N ALA A 192 -10.52 -0.32 11.22
CA ALA A 192 -11.85 -0.43 10.62
C ALA A 192 -12.32 0.89 10.01
N GLY A 193 -12.59 0.87 8.69
CA GLY A 193 -13.07 2.03 7.94
C GLY A 193 -12.02 3.12 7.75
N VAL A 194 -10.74 2.80 7.90
CA VAL A 194 -9.62 3.68 7.56
C VAL A 194 -9.30 3.55 6.07
N GLN A 195 -8.98 4.68 5.43
CA GLN A 195 -8.61 4.72 4.01
C GLN A 195 -7.09 4.85 3.88
N HIS A 196 -6.51 3.99 3.04
CA HIS A 196 -5.08 3.93 2.77
C HIS A 196 -4.74 4.53 1.41
N GLN A 197 -3.49 4.96 1.22
CA GLN A 197 -2.95 5.42 -0.06
C GLN A 197 -2.07 4.34 -0.67
N CYS A 198 -2.71 3.36 -1.32
CA CYS A 198 -2.00 2.22 -1.90
C CYS A 198 -1.32 2.56 -3.23
N ARG A 199 -0.23 1.86 -3.54
CA ARG A 199 0.34 1.83 -4.88
C ARG A 199 -0.68 1.21 -5.85
N ASP A 200 -0.74 1.75 -7.07
CA ASP A 200 -1.48 1.09 -8.14
C ASP A 200 -0.76 -0.22 -8.53
N ILE A 201 -1.47 -1.34 -8.36
CA ILE A 201 -0.95 -2.68 -8.64
C ILE A 201 -1.44 -3.21 -9.99
N SER A 202 -2.31 -2.51 -10.71
CA SER A 202 -2.91 -3.01 -11.95
C SER A 202 -1.86 -3.33 -13.01
N HIS A 203 -0.81 -2.52 -13.11
CA HIS A 203 0.31 -2.82 -14.02
C HIS A 203 1.06 -4.10 -13.63
N LEU A 204 1.32 -4.29 -12.33
CA LEU A 204 2.03 -5.47 -11.82
C LEU A 204 1.27 -6.76 -12.15
N TRP A 205 -0.06 -6.72 -11.97
CA TRP A 205 -0.95 -7.81 -12.37
C TRP A 205 -0.89 -8.08 -13.87
N ALA A 206 -1.00 -7.04 -14.69
CA ALA A 206 -1.00 -7.19 -16.14
C ALA A 206 0.30 -7.82 -16.66
N ILE A 207 1.46 -7.40 -16.16
CA ILE A 207 2.76 -7.98 -16.55
C ILE A 207 2.86 -9.44 -16.08
N ALA A 208 2.45 -9.74 -14.85
CA ALA A 208 2.45 -11.13 -14.36
C ALA A 208 1.59 -12.03 -15.26
N GLU A 209 0.34 -11.64 -15.53
CA GLU A 209 -0.59 -12.40 -16.37
C GLU A 209 -0.13 -12.55 -17.82
N ASP A 210 0.52 -11.54 -18.40
CA ASP A 210 1.09 -11.62 -19.76
C ASP A 210 2.24 -12.63 -19.80
N THR A 211 3.15 -12.58 -18.81
CA THR A 211 4.32 -13.47 -18.77
C THR A 211 3.99 -14.93 -18.46
N GLU A 212 2.86 -15.19 -17.78
CA GLU A 212 2.30 -16.53 -17.63
C GLU A 212 1.84 -17.13 -18.97
N GLN A 213 1.34 -16.29 -19.89
CA GLN A 213 0.91 -16.72 -21.22
C GLN A 213 2.07 -16.83 -22.20
N SER A 214 3.02 -15.89 -22.13
CA SER A 214 4.20 -15.85 -22.98
C SER A 214 5.41 -15.35 -22.20
N ALA A 215 6.39 -16.23 -21.99
CA ALA A 215 7.58 -15.89 -21.23
C ALA A 215 8.29 -14.65 -21.80
N ALA A 216 8.55 -13.66 -20.93
CA ALA A 216 9.35 -12.50 -21.25
C ALA A 216 10.79 -12.89 -21.60
N ARG A 217 11.50 -11.99 -22.29
CA ARG A 217 12.93 -12.15 -22.52
C ARG A 217 13.68 -11.98 -21.21
N MET A 218 14.67 -12.85 -21.00
CA MET A 218 15.62 -12.70 -19.90
C MET A 218 16.36 -11.36 -20.03
N TRP A 219 16.56 -10.69 -18.91
CA TRP A 219 17.39 -9.49 -18.78
C TRP A 219 18.49 -9.73 -17.74
N ASP A 220 19.53 -8.92 -17.80
CA ASP A 220 20.58 -8.92 -16.77
C ASP A 220 20.06 -8.11 -15.58
N HIS A 221 19.73 -8.80 -14.48
CA HIS A 221 19.15 -8.17 -13.29
C HIS A 221 20.16 -7.28 -12.57
N GLU A 222 19.74 -6.06 -12.26
CA GLU A 222 20.50 -5.10 -11.48
C GLU A 222 19.82 -4.80 -10.12
N PRO A 223 20.57 -4.50 -9.05
CA PRO A 223 19.99 -4.15 -7.76
C PRO A 223 19.03 -2.95 -7.86
N GLY A 224 17.79 -3.16 -7.43
CA GLY A 224 16.74 -2.12 -7.46
C GLY A 224 15.87 -2.15 -8.72
N ASP A 225 16.04 -3.13 -9.60
CA ASP A 225 15.09 -3.37 -10.70
C ASP A 225 13.64 -3.48 -10.18
N THR A 226 12.73 -2.82 -10.88
CA THR A 226 11.28 -2.91 -10.66
C THR A 226 10.59 -3.33 -11.95
N VAL A 227 9.28 -3.65 -11.86
CA VAL A 227 8.48 -3.94 -13.05
C VAL A 227 8.54 -2.77 -14.04
N GLU A 228 8.43 -1.54 -13.55
CA GLU A 228 8.46 -0.33 -14.37
C GLU A 228 9.83 -0.09 -15.01
N SER A 229 10.93 -0.37 -14.31
CA SER A 229 12.27 -0.17 -14.89
C SER A 229 12.60 -1.17 -15.99
N VAL A 230 12.07 -2.40 -15.89
CA VAL A 230 12.34 -3.50 -16.83
C VAL A 230 11.33 -3.55 -17.97
N PHE A 231 10.04 -3.38 -17.67
CA PHE A 231 8.92 -3.53 -18.61
C PHE A 231 8.31 -2.21 -19.08
N GLY A 232 8.76 -1.07 -18.52
CA GLY A 232 8.25 0.27 -18.82
C GLY A 232 7.02 0.64 -18.00
N ASP A 233 6.64 1.92 -18.04
CA ASP A 233 5.38 2.40 -17.49
C ASP A 233 4.19 2.04 -18.42
N LEU A 234 2.97 1.97 -17.87
CA LEU A 234 1.72 1.84 -18.66
C LEU A 234 1.47 3.01 -19.61
#